data_AF-A0A4R0D6W7-F1
#
_entry.id   AF-A0A4R0D6W7-F1
#
_cell.length_a   1.000
_cell.length_b   1.000
_cell.length_c   1.000
_cell.angle_alpha   90.00
_cell.angle_beta   90.00
_cell.angle_gamma   90.00
#
_symmetry.space_group_name_H-M   'P 1'
#
loop_
_entity.id
_entity.type
_entity.pdbx_description
1 polymer ?
#
loop_
_entity_poly.entity_id
_entity_poly.type
_entity_poly.pdbx_seq_one_letter_code
_entity_poly.pdbx_strand_id
1 'polypeptide(L)'
;MKKSEEPVIKSSFHPLRKDSWGWKIALAYDLFLMGLIIFNLFCLSANAILMSDFGEWLFDFIRLPEILQFYRTELRPWVVITEGWFTTFLIVELGVRWGIAIIFKHHQRWWFFPFIHWYEILAIIPQLRFLRLLRAIAIGYNLHSHGYKVIPDSWYKRGNFYYNLLMEELSSRVVLTVLNGVQRELTTSTTHKQFIDDLVEHHRQLLAIALADILQESLGKELQMQRHMIAKNVGLVVNQAIEDTPELTQLLRLIPLVGGRIEQQIQSIGQRLGENITQGLIEPFAQQNQQVQNPTYQMIAEKISQIEIEHNQHIDKLVESAIFESLEAIRKQVKVKQWQQILNEGQQHDIS
;
A
#
# COMPACT_ATOMS: atom_id res chain seq x y z
N MET A 1 -13.90 30.22 -34.11
CA MET A 1 -14.53 30.48 -32.79
C MET A 1 -15.27 29.23 -32.36
N LYS A 2 -14.67 28.43 -31.48
CA LYS A 2 -15.26 27.21 -30.94
C LYS A 2 -16.18 27.64 -29.78
N LYS A 3 -17.49 27.48 -29.96
CA LYS A 3 -18.52 27.83 -28.98
C LYS A 3 -18.26 26.98 -27.73
N SER A 4 -17.85 27.60 -26.64
CA SER A 4 -17.64 26.95 -25.35
C SER A 4 -18.98 26.36 -24.89
N GLU A 5 -19.08 25.03 -24.90
CA GLU A 5 -20.19 24.31 -24.30
C GLU A 5 -20.17 24.63 -22.79
N GLU A 6 -21.18 25.38 -22.34
CA GLU A 6 -21.40 25.64 -20.94
C GLU A 6 -21.73 24.33 -20.20
N PRO A 7 -21.25 24.16 -18.95
CA PRO A 7 -21.47 22.93 -18.19
C PRO A 7 -22.97 22.73 -17.95
N VAL A 8 -23.51 21.64 -18.50
CA VAL A 8 -24.88 21.19 -18.25
C VAL A 8 -24.94 20.62 -16.85
N ILE A 9 -25.43 21.40 -15.89
CA ILE A 9 -25.59 20.92 -14.51
C ILE A 9 -26.97 20.30 -14.34
N LYS A 10 -26.99 19.05 -13.90
CA LYS A 10 -28.21 18.23 -13.71
C LYS A 10 -28.96 18.71 -12.46
N SER A 11 -30.17 19.23 -12.64
CA SER A 11 -31.16 19.36 -11.57
C SER A 11 -32.05 18.10 -11.53
N SER A 12 -32.72 17.88 -10.41
CA SER A 12 -33.69 16.78 -10.26
C SER A 12 -34.84 16.82 -11.28
N PHE A 13 -35.08 17.95 -11.95
CA PHE A 13 -36.22 18.11 -12.86
C PHE A 13 -35.83 18.37 -14.32
N HIS A 14 -34.66 18.96 -14.62
CA HIS A 14 -34.15 19.11 -15.98
C HIS A 14 -32.69 19.65 -15.99
N PRO A 15 -31.89 19.40 -17.04
CA PRO A 15 -30.77 20.30 -17.36
C PRO A 15 -31.35 21.67 -17.77
N LEU A 16 -31.39 22.62 -16.84
CA LEU A 16 -31.76 24.00 -17.13
C LEU A 16 -30.48 24.82 -17.32
N ARG A 17 -30.40 25.56 -18.43
CA ARG A 17 -29.36 26.57 -18.67
C ARG A 17 -29.33 27.52 -17.47
N LYS A 18 -28.12 27.77 -16.96
CA LYS A 18 -27.86 28.81 -15.96
C LYS A 18 -28.53 30.11 -16.46
N ASP A 19 -29.30 30.76 -15.59
CA ASP A 19 -30.03 32.03 -15.82
C ASP A 19 -31.45 32.03 -16.41
N SER A 20 -32.13 30.88 -16.57
CA SER A 20 -33.57 30.87 -16.92
C SER A 20 -34.49 31.10 -15.70
N TRP A 21 -35.61 31.81 -15.87
CA TRP A 21 -36.66 31.98 -14.84
C TRP A 21 -37.17 30.63 -14.28
N GLY A 22 -37.19 29.58 -15.10
CA GLY A 22 -37.55 28.23 -14.66
C GLY A 22 -36.58 27.62 -13.66
N TRP A 23 -35.30 28.02 -13.68
CA TRP A 23 -34.30 27.57 -12.72
C TRP A 23 -34.48 28.23 -11.34
N LYS A 24 -34.84 29.52 -11.30
CA LYS A 24 -35.15 30.21 -10.04
C LYS A 24 -36.38 29.61 -9.34
N ILE A 25 -37.39 29.22 -10.11
CA ILE A 25 -38.60 28.56 -9.58
C ILE A 25 -38.26 27.16 -9.06
N ALA A 26 -37.46 26.38 -9.79
CA ALA A 26 -37.02 25.06 -9.33
C ALA A 26 -36.19 25.15 -8.04
N LEU A 27 -35.30 26.15 -7.93
CA LEU A 27 -34.48 26.36 -6.73
C LEU A 27 -35.32 26.82 -5.54
N ALA A 28 -36.27 27.75 -5.75
CA ALA A 28 -37.20 28.17 -4.71
C ALA A 28 -38.07 27.00 -4.22
N TYR A 29 -38.49 26.12 -5.14
CA TYR A 29 -39.21 24.89 -4.82
C TYR A 29 -38.36 23.91 -3.99
N ASP A 30 -37.10 23.67 -4.40
CA ASP A 30 -36.19 22.78 -3.66
C ASP A 30 -35.85 23.32 -2.27
N LEU A 31 -35.68 24.65 -2.13
CA LEU A 31 -35.45 25.30 -0.83
C LEU A 31 -36.69 25.22 0.07
N PHE A 32 -37.87 25.47 -0.49
CA PHE A 32 -39.14 25.33 0.23
C PHE A 32 -39.35 23.88 0.70
N LEU A 33 -39.12 22.91 -0.19
CA LEU A 33 -39.21 21.49 0.13
C LEU A 33 -38.20 21.08 1.21
N MET A 34 -36.96 21.57 1.13
CA MET A 34 -35.94 21.33 2.16
C MET A 34 -36.34 21.91 3.51
N GLY A 35 -36.84 23.14 3.54
CA GLY A 35 -37.38 23.75 4.76
C GLY A 35 -38.54 22.95 5.36
N LEU A 36 -39.45 22.47 4.51
CA LEU A 36 -40.57 21.63 4.91
C LEU A 36 -40.08 20.29 5.50
N ILE A 37 -39.10 19.63 4.87
CA ILE A 37 -38.50 18.38 5.37
C ILE A 37 -37.83 18.60 6.72
N ILE A 38 -37.05 19.67 6.88
CA ILE A 38 -36.35 20.00 8.14
C ILE A 38 -37.37 20.27 9.25
N PHE A 39 -38.42 21.05 8.95
CA PHE A 39 -39.50 21.32 9.90
C PHE A 39 -40.25 20.04 10.29
N ASN A 40 -40.59 19.20 9.31
CA ASN A 40 -41.24 17.92 9.56
C ASN A 40 -40.35 16.99 10.42
N LEU A 41 -39.05 16.94 10.13
CA LEU A 41 -38.09 16.17 10.92
C LEU A 41 -37.97 16.71 12.35
N PHE A 42 -37.97 18.03 12.52
CA PHE A 42 -37.99 18.68 13.82
C PHE A 42 -39.25 18.31 14.63
N CYS A 43 -40.44 18.40 14.02
CA CYS A 43 -41.68 17.99 14.67
C CYS A 43 -41.68 16.50 15.06
N LEU A 44 -41.09 15.65 14.22
CA LEU A 44 -40.95 14.21 14.51
C LEU A 44 -39.96 13.92 15.64
N SER A 45 -38.81 14.59 15.63
CA SER A 45 -37.81 14.47 16.71
C SER A 45 -38.37 14.98 18.03
N ALA A 46 -39.07 16.12 18.03
CA ALA A 46 -39.76 16.64 19.20
C ALA A 46 -40.82 15.66 19.71
N ASN A 47 -41.65 15.11 18.81
CA ASN A 47 -42.64 14.10 19.18
C ASN A 47 -42.03 12.83 19.77
N ALA A 48 -40.91 12.35 19.22
CA ALA A 48 -40.20 11.17 19.72
C ALA A 48 -39.63 11.42 21.13
N ILE A 49 -39.02 12.59 21.35
CA ILE A 49 -38.50 13.00 22.66
C ILE A 49 -39.63 13.11 23.69
N LEU A 50 -40.73 13.80 23.35
CA LEU A 50 -41.88 14.00 24.24
C LEU A 50 -42.64 12.71 24.57
N MET A 51 -42.60 11.71 23.69
CA MET A 51 -43.24 10.40 23.93
C MET A 51 -42.32 9.43 24.68
N SER A 52 -41.01 9.69 24.71
CA SER A 52 -40.03 8.84 25.40
C SER A 52 -40.05 9.01 26.92
N ASP A 53 -39.49 8.03 27.63
CA ASP A 53 -39.29 8.08 29.08
C ASP A 53 -38.45 9.30 29.52
N PHE A 54 -37.54 9.78 28.66
CA PHE A 54 -36.80 11.02 28.88
C PHE A 54 -37.71 12.25 28.91
N GLY A 55 -38.74 12.28 28.06
CA GLY A 55 -39.72 13.36 28.01
C GLY A 55 -40.57 13.41 29.28
N GLU A 56 -41.01 12.25 29.78
CA GLU A 56 -41.71 12.15 31.07
C GLU A 56 -40.83 12.66 32.21
N TRP A 57 -39.60 12.16 32.30
CA TRP A 57 -38.63 12.58 33.31
C TRP A 57 -38.34 14.09 33.28
N LEU A 58 -38.14 14.67 32.09
CA LEU A 58 -37.80 16.10 31.94
C LEU A 58 -38.95 17.02 32.39
N PHE A 59 -40.18 16.68 32.01
CA PHE A 59 -41.35 17.51 32.34
C PHE A 59 -41.80 17.32 33.80
N ASP A 60 -41.56 16.15 34.40
CA ASP A 60 -41.74 15.93 35.83
C ASP A 60 -40.69 16.71 36.64
N PHE A 61 -39.43 16.73 36.18
CA PHE A 61 -38.36 17.50 36.81
C PHE A 61 -38.64 19.02 36.82
N ILE A 62 -39.18 19.54 35.71
CA ILE A 62 -39.53 20.98 35.57
C ILE A 62 -40.90 21.30 36.23
N ARG A 63 -41.61 20.30 36.78
CA ARG A 63 -42.95 20.40 37.39
C ARG A 63 -44.04 20.94 36.44
N LEU A 64 -43.98 20.56 35.16
CA LEU A 64 -44.98 20.92 34.16
C LEU A 64 -45.61 19.69 33.46
N PRO A 65 -46.14 18.69 34.22
CA PRO A 65 -46.70 17.48 33.63
C PRO A 65 -47.98 17.77 32.81
N GLU A 66 -48.71 18.83 33.14
CA GLU A 66 -49.94 19.23 32.42
C GLU A 66 -49.67 19.61 30.96
N ILE A 67 -48.50 20.21 30.67
CA ILE A 67 -48.10 20.59 29.32
C ILE A 67 -47.79 19.34 28.47
N LEU A 68 -47.15 18.33 29.09
CA LEU A 68 -46.87 17.06 28.44
C LEU A 68 -48.17 16.28 28.15
N GLN A 69 -49.13 16.31 29.07
CA GLN A 69 -50.45 15.70 28.88
C GLN A 69 -51.26 16.42 27.79
N PHE A 70 -51.26 17.75 27.77
CA PHE A 70 -51.87 18.54 26.70
C PHE A 70 -51.27 18.20 25.33
N TYR A 71 -49.95 18.07 25.25
CA TYR A 71 -49.28 17.63 24.03
C TYR A 71 -49.74 16.24 23.57
N ARG A 72 -49.82 15.27 24.49
CA ARG A 72 -50.21 13.88 24.18
C ARG A 72 -51.65 13.76 23.68
N THR A 73 -52.55 14.55 24.23
CA THR A 73 -53.98 14.45 23.94
C THR A 73 -54.36 15.29 22.73
N GLU A 74 -53.93 16.55 22.68
CA GLU A 74 -54.42 17.51 21.68
C GLU A 74 -53.46 17.67 20.50
N LEU A 75 -52.14 17.79 20.74
CA LEU A 75 -51.18 18.11 19.67
C LEU A 75 -50.67 16.87 18.91
N ARG A 76 -50.49 15.74 19.59
CA ARG A 76 -49.97 14.50 19.00
C ARG A 76 -50.83 13.99 17.82
N PRO A 77 -52.17 13.97 17.89
CA PRO A 77 -52.99 13.56 16.74
C PRO A 77 -52.74 14.44 15.51
N TRP A 78 -52.60 15.76 15.69
CA TRP A 78 -52.27 16.69 14.61
C TRP A 78 -50.89 16.44 14.01
N VAL A 79 -49.88 16.10 14.83
CA VAL A 79 -48.54 15.73 14.33
C VAL A 79 -48.61 14.48 13.45
N VAL A 80 -49.39 13.46 13.85
CA VAL A 80 -49.55 12.22 13.06
C VAL A 80 -50.32 12.48 11.77
N ILE A 81 -51.38 13.27 11.82
CA ILE A 81 -52.17 13.63 10.63
C ILE A 81 -51.31 14.41 9.64
N THR A 82 -50.62 15.45 10.09
CA THR A 82 -49.73 16.26 9.24
C THR A 82 -48.57 15.44 8.67
N GLU A 83 -48.05 14.45 9.42
CA GLU A 83 -47.08 13.48 8.90
C GLU A 83 -47.66 12.63 7.75
N GLY A 84 -48.90 12.15 7.90
CA GLY A 84 -49.60 11.41 6.86
C GLY A 84 -49.74 12.23 5.57
N TRP A 85 -50.25 13.46 5.69
CA TRP A 85 -50.37 14.38 4.56
C TRP A 85 -49.02 14.67 3.88
N PHE A 86 -47.97 14.89 4.68
CA PHE A 86 -46.63 15.12 4.16
C PHE A 86 -46.09 13.90 3.40
N THR A 87 -46.27 12.70 3.95
CA THR A 87 -45.85 11.46 3.29
C THR A 87 -46.60 11.24 1.99
N THR A 88 -47.92 11.45 1.98
CA THR A 88 -48.74 11.40 0.76
C THR A 88 -48.27 12.42 -0.28
N PHE A 89 -47.98 13.66 0.14
CA PHE A 89 -47.42 14.67 -0.73
C PHE A 89 -46.10 14.20 -1.37
N LEU A 90 -45.16 13.66 -0.59
CA LEU A 90 -43.88 13.15 -1.12
C LEU A 90 -44.04 11.96 -2.08
N ILE A 91 -45.01 11.08 -1.84
CA ILE A 91 -45.33 9.96 -2.75
C ILE A 91 -45.84 10.49 -4.09
N VAL A 92 -46.81 11.42 -4.05
CA VAL A 92 -47.38 12.03 -5.25
C VAL A 92 -46.30 12.78 -6.01
N GLU A 93 -45.47 13.53 -5.29
CA GLU A 93 -44.37 14.32 -5.81
C GLU A 93 -43.31 13.45 -6.52
N LEU A 94 -42.88 12.34 -5.88
CA LEU A 94 -42.00 11.34 -6.50
C LEU A 94 -42.67 10.68 -7.71
N GLY A 95 -43.97 10.37 -7.63
CA GLY A 95 -44.76 9.80 -8.72
C GLY A 95 -44.87 10.72 -9.93
N VAL A 96 -45.06 12.02 -9.71
CA VAL A 96 -45.07 13.05 -10.75
C VAL A 96 -43.69 13.18 -11.39
N ARG A 97 -42.60 13.25 -10.59
CA ARG A 97 -41.22 13.24 -11.12
C ARG A 97 -40.95 12.01 -11.98
N TRP A 98 -41.34 10.85 -11.49
CA TRP A 98 -41.15 9.60 -12.22
C TRP A 98 -41.98 9.57 -13.51
N GLY A 99 -43.23 10.05 -13.48
CA GLY A 99 -44.10 10.19 -14.65
C GLY A 99 -43.54 11.15 -15.70
N ILE A 100 -43.01 12.30 -15.28
CA ILE A 100 -42.32 13.24 -16.18
C ILE A 100 -41.09 12.58 -16.81
N ALA A 101 -40.30 11.83 -16.03
CA ALA A 101 -39.13 11.11 -16.53
C ALA A 101 -39.50 10.02 -17.56
N ILE A 102 -40.67 9.38 -17.40
CA ILE A 102 -41.22 8.42 -18.38
C ILE A 102 -41.61 9.14 -19.68
N ILE A 103 -42.30 10.28 -19.58
CA ILE A 103 -42.80 11.05 -20.75
C ILE A 103 -41.64 11.63 -21.57
N PHE A 104 -40.62 12.19 -20.91
CA PHE A 104 -39.51 12.89 -21.59
C PHE A 104 -38.36 11.99 -22.06
N LYS A 105 -38.44 10.65 -21.89
CA LYS A 105 -37.44 9.65 -22.36
C LYS A 105 -35.96 10.03 -22.09
N HIS A 106 -35.67 10.74 -21.00
CA HIS A 106 -34.36 11.38 -20.85
C HIS A 106 -33.24 10.40 -20.43
N HIS A 107 -33.54 9.19 -19.98
CA HIS A 107 -32.52 8.15 -19.76
C HIS A 107 -32.92 6.89 -20.53
N GLN A 108 -31.96 6.30 -21.25
CA GLN A 108 -32.09 5.08 -22.07
C GLN A 108 -32.86 3.93 -21.38
N ARG A 109 -33.06 3.97 -20.05
CA ARG A 109 -33.90 3.06 -19.28
C ARG A 109 -34.65 3.82 -18.16
N TRP A 110 -35.91 4.15 -18.40
CA TRP A 110 -36.87 4.71 -17.42
C TRP A 110 -36.95 3.93 -16.09
N TRP A 111 -36.59 2.65 -16.09
CA TRP A 111 -36.50 1.80 -14.89
C TRP A 111 -35.36 2.15 -13.93
N PHE A 112 -34.36 2.93 -14.36
CA PHE A 112 -33.21 3.26 -13.51
C PHE A 112 -33.45 4.47 -12.56
N PHE A 113 -34.55 5.19 -12.76
CA PHE A 113 -34.96 6.33 -11.92
C PHE A 113 -35.03 5.97 -10.41
N PRO A 114 -35.72 4.90 -9.98
CA PRO A 114 -35.76 4.50 -8.57
C PRO A 114 -34.38 4.12 -7.99
N PHE A 115 -33.42 3.68 -8.81
CA PHE A 115 -32.07 3.33 -8.35
C PHE A 115 -31.18 4.56 -8.15
N ILE A 116 -31.35 5.59 -8.96
CA ILE A 116 -30.66 6.88 -8.75
C ILE A 116 -31.24 7.57 -7.51
N HIS A 117 -32.56 7.58 -7.39
CA HIS A 117 -33.30 8.22 -6.31
C HIS A 117 -33.66 7.27 -5.16
N TRP A 118 -32.83 6.25 -4.92
CA TRP A 118 -33.09 5.22 -3.90
C TRP A 118 -33.27 5.84 -2.50
N TYR A 119 -32.54 6.91 -2.21
CA TYR A 119 -32.64 7.69 -0.98
C TYR A 119 -34.02 8.35 -0.81
N GLU A 120 -34.70 8.73 -1.90
CA GLU A 120 -36.05 9.32 -1.85
C GLU A 120 -37.12 8.27 -1.57
N ILE A 121 -36.96 7.07 -2.12
CA ILE A 121 -37.85 5.92 -1.88
C ILE A 121 -37.73 5.47 -0.42
N LEU A 122 -36.52 5.37 0.12
CA LEU A 122 -36.33 5.00 1.52
C LEU A 122 -36.88 6.04 2.49
N ALA A 123 -36.81 7.33 2.15
CA ALA A 123 -37.31 8.42 2.97
C ALA A 123 -38.85 8.45 3.10
N ILE A 124 -39.57 7.81 2.17
CA ILE A 124 -41.05 7.72 2.18
C ILE A 124 -41.55 6.66 3.17
N ILE A 125 -40.72 5.67 3.51
CA ILE A 125 -41.12 4.54 4.35
C ILE A 125 -41.45 5.05 5.77
N PRO A 126 -42.70 4.87 6.28
CA PRO A 126 -43.12 5.38 7.59
C PRO A 126 -42.33 4.83 8.78
N GLN A 127 -41.69 3.66 8.61
CA GLN A 127 -40.84 3.04 9.63
C GLN A 127 -39.41 3.60 9.63
N LEU A 128 -38.94 4.15 8.51
CA LEU A 128 -37.58 4.67 8.33
C LEU A 128 -37.55 6.20 8.35
N ARG A 129 -38.25 6.79 9.34
CA ARG A 129 -38.51 8.25 9.42
C ARG A 129 -37.23 9.08 9.44
N PHE A 130 -36.17 8.58 10.08
CA PHE A 130 -34.87 9.25 10.13
C PHE A 130 -34.19 9.35 8.76
N LEU A 131 -34.49 8.47 7.81
CA LEU A 131 -33.92 8.53 6.45
C LEU A 131 -34.41 9.74 5.64
N ARG A 132 -35.44 10.46 6.08
CA ARG A 132 -35.79 11.78 5.50
C ARG A 132 -34.64 12.78 5.63
N LEU A 133 -33.78 12.63 6.64
CA LEU A 133 -32.56 13.41 6.78
C LEU A 133 -31.58 13.15 5.62
N LEU A 134 -31.50 11.91 5.12
CA LEU A 134 -30.67 11.58 3.95
C LEU A 134 -31.11 12.38 2.71
N ARG A 135 -32.43 12.57 2.53
CA ARG A 135 -32.97 13.42 1.45
C ARG A 135 -32.61 14.90 1.66
N ALA A 136 -32.72 15.43 2.88
CA ALA A 136 -32.29 16.79 3.19
C ALA A 136 -30.79 16.99 2.93
N ILE A 137 -29.96 16.01 3.29
CA ILE A 137 -28.51 16.00 3.02
C ILE A 137 -28.25 15.94 1.51
N ALA A 138 -28.96 15.09 0.76
CA ALA A 138 -28.81 14.96 -0.70
C ALA A 138 -29.21 16.25 -1.44
N ILE A 139 -30.32 16.89 -1.03
CA ILE A 139 -30.74 18.19 -1.58
C ILE A 139 -29.72 19.28 -1.20
N GLY A 140 -29.23 19.29 0.04
CA GLY A 140 -28.19 20.22 0.50
C GLY A 140 -26.86 20.06 -0.27
N TYR A 141 -26.45 18.82 -0.55
CA TYR A 141 -25.29 18.52 -1.39
C TYR A 141 -25.49 19.00 -2.83
N ASN A 142 -26.67 18.76 -3.41
CA ASN A 142 -27.01 19.21 -4.76
C ASN A 142 -26.96 20.74 -4.84
N LEU A 143 -27.57 21.43 -3.87
CA LEU A 143 -27.57 22.89 -3.76
C LEU A 143 -26.16 23.49 -3.59
N HIS A 144 -25.28 22.79 -2.85
CA HIS A 144 -23.85 23.12 -2.76
C HIS A 144 -23.13 22.94 -4.10
N SER A 145 -23.39 21.86 -4.83
CA SER A 145 -22.81 21.60 -6.15
C SER A 145 -23.22 22.65 -7.21
N HIS A 146 -24.36 23.33 -7.02
CA HIS A 146 -24.85 24.42 -7.88
C HIS A 146 -24.26 25.80 -7.56
N GLY A 147 -23.39 25.93 -6.54
CA GLY A 147 -22.65 27.16 -6.24
C GLY A 147 -23.19 27.99 -5.07
N TYR A 148 -24.15 27.48 -4.31
CA TYR A 148 -24.58 28.10 -3.05
C TYR A 148 -23.90 27.42 -1.86
N LYS A 149 -23.04 28.14 -1.13
CA LYS A 149 -22.44 27.67 0.13
C LYS A 149 -23.49 27.65 1.25
N VAL A 150 -24.28 26.57 1.31
CA VAL A 150 -25.27 26.34 2.39
C VAL A 150 -24.56 25.89 3.68
N ILE A 151 -23.37 25.31 3.58
CA ILE A 151 -22.57 24.81 4.69
C ILE A 151 -21.23 25.57 4.72
N PRO A 152 -20.76 26.06 5.89
CA PRO A 152 -19.45 26.73 5.99
C PRO A 152 -18.31 25.81 5.54
N ASP A 153 -17.33 26.35 4.79
CA ASP A 153 -16.16 25.58 4.30
C ASP A 153 -15.43 24.85 5.45
N SER A 154 -15.46 25.40 6.66
CA SER A 154 -14.87 24.82 7.86
C SER A 154 -15.44 23.45 8.23
N TRP A 155 -16.74 23.24 8.02
CA TRP A 155 -17.38 21.94 8.30
C TRP A 155 -17.00 20.89 7.27
N TYR A 156 -16.86 21.28 6.00
CA TYR A 156 -16.39 20.39 4.94
C TYR A 156 -14.94 19.97 5.17
N LYS A 157 -14.05 20.93 5.48
CA LYS A 157 -12.65 20.66 5.83
C LYS A 157 -12.54 19.72 7.04
N ARG A 158 -13.37 19.95 8.08
CA ARG A 158 -13.43 19.11 9.27
C ARG A 158 -13.91 17.68 8.93
N GLY A 159 -14.97 17.54 8.15
CA GLY A 159 -15.50 16.24 7.72
C GLY A 159 -14.51 15.46 6.88
N ASN A 160 -13.87 16.11 5.91
CA ASN A 160 -12.84 15.49 5.07
C ASN A 160 -11.62 15.04 5.89
N PHE A 161 -11.22 15.82 6.89
CA PHE A 161 -10.17 15.43 7.83
C PHE A 161 -10.53 14.15 8.60
N TYR A 162 -11.73 14.07 9.18
CA TYR A 162 -12.16 12.86 9.91
C TYR A 162 -12.38 11.66 9.00
N TYR A 163 -12.87 11.87 7.77
CA TYR A 163 -12.97 10.80 6.78
C TYR A 163 -11.58 10.23 6.45
N ASN A 164 -10.61 11.09 6.12
CA ASN A 164 -9.25 10.67 5.82
C ASN A 164 -8.58 9.99 7.02
N LEU A 165 -8.78 10.52 8.24
CA LEU A 165 -8.32 9.90 9.49
C LEU A 165 -8.84 8.47 9.65
N LEU A 166 -10.15 8.28 9.52
CA LEU A 166 -10.78 6.96 9.64
C LEU A 166 -10.30 6.01 8.54
N MET A 167 -10.23 6.50 7.30
CA MET A 167 -9.81 5.70 6.16
C MET A 167 -8.35 5.27 6.28
N GLU A 168 -7.48 6.18 6.74
CA GLU A 168 -6.08 5.89 7.04
C GLU A 168 -5.95 4.85 8.16
N GLU A 169 -6.68 5.01 9.27
CA GLU A 169 -6.60 4.08 10.40
C GLU A 169 -7.10 2.67 10.04
N LEU A 170 -8.21 2.60 9.29
CA LEU A 170 -8.75 1.34 8.79
C LEU A 170 -7.78 0.70 7.79
N SER A 171 -7.23 1.49 6.84
CA SER A 171 -6.27 0.99 5.85
C SER A 171 -4.99 0.49 6.51
N SER A 172 -4.38 1.26 7.43
CA SER A 172 -3.21 0.82 8.20
C SER A 172 -3.49 -0.49 8.92
N ARG A 173 -4.65 -0.61 9.59
CA ARG A 173 -5.00 -1.83 10.32
C ARG A 173 -5.14 -3.03 9.39
N VAL A 174 -5.81 -2.87 8.26
CA VAL A 174 -5.92 -3.93 7.24
C VAL A 174 -4.55 -4.33 6.72
N VAL A 175 -3.70 -3.38 6.33
CA VAL A 175 -2.34 -3.66 5.84
C VAL A 175 -1.51 -4.38 6.90
N LEU A 176 -1.56 -3.96 8.16
CA LEU A 176 -0.87 -4.63 9.25
C LEU A 176 -1.39 -6.07 9.46
N THR A 177 -2.70 -6.28 9.38
CA THR A 177 -3.30 -7.62 9.46
C THR A 177 -2.84 -8.50 8.31
N VAL A 178 -2.80 -7.98 7.08
CA VAL A 178 -2.32 -8.71 5.91
C VAL A 178 -0.83 -9.04 6.03
N LEU A 179 0.02 -8.07 6.40
CA LEU A 179 1.45 -8.29 6.63
C LEU A 179 1.69 -9.34 7.72
N ASN A 180 0.92 -9.32 8.81
CA ASN A 180 0.99 -10.36 9.85
C ASN A 180 0.52 -11.72 9.32
N GLY A 181 -0.51 -11.75 8.46
CA GLY A 181 -0.97 -12.95 7.79
C GLY A 181 0.11 -13.56 6.90
N VAL A 182 0.75 -12.75 6.05
CA VAL A 182 1.88 -13.18 5.22
C VAL A 182 3.04 -13.68 6.09
N GLN A 183 3.40 -12.95 7.15
CA GLN A 183 4.45 -13.38 8.08
C GLN A 183 4.12 -14.72 8.75
N ARG A 184 2.85 -14.93 9.10
CA ARG A 184 2.36 -16.17 9.70
C ARG A 184 2.39 -17.33 8.70
N GLU A 185 1.98 -17.11 7.47
CA GLU A 185 2.04 -18.13 6.41
C GLU A 185 3.48 -18.51 6.10
N LEU A 186 4.39 -17.54 6.02
CA LEU A 186 5.82 -17.79 5.83
C LEU A 186 6.46 -18.55 7.01
N THR A 187 6.01 -18.36 8.25
CA THR A 187 6.58 -19.08 9.42
C THR A 187 5.94 -20.45 9.66
N THR A 188 4.68 -20.65 9.30
CA THR A 188 3.89 -21.82 9.73
C THR A 188 3.61 -22.80 8.59
N SER A 189 3.65 -22.36 7.33
CA SER A 189 3.36 -23.24 6.20
C SER A 189 4.56 -24.11 5.83
N THR A 190 4.30 -25.37 5.48
CA THR A 190 5.28 -26.25 4.83
C THR A 190 5.73 -25.73 3.47
N THR A 191 4.96 -24.81 2.88
CA THR A 191 5.23 -24.09 1.63
C THR A 191 6.36 -23.06 1.75
N HIS A 192 6.75 -22.68 2.97
CA HIS A 192 7.85 -21.73 3.21
C HIS A 192 9.15 -22.12 2.50
N LYS A 193 9.52 -23.40 2.61
CA LYS A 193 10.74 -23.93 1.96
C LYS A 193 10.63 -23.83 0.44
N GLN A 194 9.52 -24.33 -0.12
CA GLN A 194 9.25 -24.25 -1.57
C GLN A 194 9.30 -22.81 -2.09
N PHE A 195 8.80 -21.84 -1.33
CA PHE A 195 8.86 -20.44 -1.72
C PHE A 195 10.29 -19.86 -1.70
N ILE A 196 11.11 -20.23 -0.71
CA ILE A 196 12.53 -19.85 -0.66
C ILE A 196 13.28 -20.51 -1.82
N ASP A 197 13.06 -21.81 -2.03
CA ASP A 197 13.68 -22.58 -3.11
C ASP A 197 13.35 -21.97 -4.48
N ASP A 198 12.06 -21.67 -4.73
CA ASP A 198 11.59 -21.01 -5.95
C ASP A 198 12.22 -19.62 -6.12
N LEU A 199 12.32 -18.83 -5.05
CA LEU A 199 12.94 -17.50 -5.09
C LEU A 199 14.42 -17.57 -5.44
N VAL A 200 15.15 -18.50 -4.82
CA VAL A 200 16.58 -18.70 -5.06
C VAL A 200 16.81 -19.19 -6.49
N GLU A 201 16.04 -20.18 -6.95
CA GLU A 201 16.15 -20.71 -8.31
C GLU A 201 15.81 -19.63 -9.36
N HIS A 202 14.79 -18.81 -9.11
CA HIS A 202 14.42 -17.73 -10.01
C HIS A 202 15.51 -16.65 -10.14
N HIS A 203 16.24 -16.36 -9.07
CA HIS A 203 17.27 -15.31 -9.04
C HIS A 203 18.69 -15.86 -9.17
N ARG A 204 18.83 -17.13 -9.53
CA ARG A 204 20.10 -17.85 -9.62
C ARG A 204 21.14 -17.17 -10.49
N GLN A 205 20.72 -16.60 -11.63
CA GLN A 205 21.61 -15.86 -12.51
C GLN A 205 22.18 -14.59 -11.85
N LEU A 206 21.35 -13.87 -11.08
CA LEU A 206 21.81 -12.69 -10.34
C LEU A 206 22.75 -13.07 -9.21
N LEU A 207 22.50 -14.20 -8.53
CA LEU A 207 23.41 -14.75 -7.52
C LEU A 207 24.78 -15.11 -8.13
N ALA A 208 24.79 -15.73 -9.32
CA ALA A 208 26.03 -16.05 -10.01
C ALA A 208 26.84 -14.79 -10.37
N ILE A 209 26.18 -13.74 -10.87
CA ILE A 209 26.84 -12.47 -11.18
C ILE A 209 27.41 -11.83 -9.91
N ALA A 210 26.61 -11.73 -8.85
CA ALA A 210 27.06 -11.15 -7.58
C ALA A 210 28.23 -11.94 -6.96
N LEU A 211 28.18 -13.27 -7.02
CA LEU A 211 29.26 -14.13 -6.54
C LEU A 211 30.54 -13.95 -7.38
N ALA A 212 30.42 -13.83 -8.71
CA ALA A 212 31.56 -13.55 -9.58
C ALA A 212 32.22 -12.21 -9.23
N ASP A 213 31.42 -11.17 -9.00
CA ASP A 213 31.92 -9.85 -8.58
C ASP A 213 32.62 -9.92 -7.21
N ILE A 214 32.04 -10.64 -6.24
CA ILE A 214 32.64 -10.84 -4.91
C ILE A 214 33.97 -11.60 -5.03
N LEU A 215 34.02 -12.68 -5.81
CA LEU A 215 35.25 -13.47 -6.03
C LEU A 215 36.33 -12.62 -6.70
N GLN A 216 35.98 -11.83 -7.71
CA GLN A 216 36.92 -10.95 -8.38
C GLN A 216 37.49 -9.89 -7.44
N GLU A 217 36.64 -9.27 -6.61
CA GLU A 217 37.06 -8.21 -5.71
C GLU A 217 37.82 -8.72 -4.47
N SER A 218 37.46 -9.88 -3.95
CA SER A 218 38.09 -10.46 -2.74
C SER A 218 39.25 -11.40 -3.09
N LEU A 219 38.97 -12.51 -3.77
CA LEU A 219 39.96 -13.53 -4.10
C LEU A 219 40.98 -13.02 -5.10
N GLY A 220 40.55 -12.24 -6.11
CA GLY A 220 41.47 -11.63 -7.08
C GLY A 220 42.52 -10.73 -6.41
N LYS A 221 42.07 -9.84 -5.52
CA LYS A 221 42.97 -8.98 -4.73
C LYS A 221 43.86 -9.75 -3.79
N GLU A 222 43.32 -10.73 -3.07
CA GLU A 222 44.10 -11.52 -2.12
C GLU A 222 45.19 -12.34 -2.83
N LEU A 223 44.86 -12.96 -3.97
CA LEU A 223 45.81 -13.67 -4.82
C LEU A 223 46.88 -12.72 -5.38
N GLN A 224 46.51 -11.49 -5.74
CA GLN A 224 47.48 -10.49 -6.17
C GLN A 224 48.44 -10.10 -5.03
N MET A 225 47.93 -9.85 -3.83
CA MET A 225 48.74 -9.49 -2.66
C MET A 225 49.66 -10.64 -2.24
N GLN A 226 49.17 -11.87 -2.24
CA GLN A 226 49.93 -13.05 -1.83
C GLN A 226 50.74 -13.70 -2.96
N ARG A 227 50.68 -13.20 -4.21
CA ARG A 227 51.29 -13.83 -5.40
C ARG A 227 52.74 -14.24 -5.18
N HIS A 228 53.53 -13.33 -4.62
CA HIS A 228 54.97 -13.57 -4.38
C HIS A 228 55.21 -14.60 -3.29
N MET A 229 54.40 -14.58 -2.23
CA MET A 229 54.51 -15.55 -1.13
C MET A 229 54.12 -16.95 -1.59
N ILE A 230 53.03 -17.09 -2.35
CA ILE A 230 52.60 -18.39 -2.90
C ILE A 230 53.65 -18.94 -3.85
N ALA A 231 54.16 -18.11 -4.78
CA ALA A 231 55.22 -18.51 -5.70
C ALA A 231 56.49 -18.96 -4.98
N LYS A 232 56.95 -18.20 -3.98
CA LYS A 232 58.12 -18.55 -3.17
C LYS A 232 57.91 -19.86 -2.41
N ASN A 233 56.73 -20.06 -1.82
CA ASN A 233 56.41 -21.29 -1.09
C ASN A 233 56.42 -22.51 -2.03
N VAL A 234 55.86 -22.39 -3.23
CA VAL A 234 55.93 -23.47 -4.23
C VAL A 234 57.37 -23.72 -4.67
N GLY A 235 58.18 -22.67 -4.85
CA GLY A 235 59.60 -22.80 -5.14
C GLY A 235 60.36 -23.59 -4.07
N LEU A 236 60.09 -23.32 -2.80
CA LEU A 236 60.67 -24.06 -1.67
C LEU A 236 60.22 -25.53 -1.65
N VAL A 237 58.94 -25.80 -1.92
CA VAL A 237 58.42 -27.18 -2.01
C VAL A 237 59.08 -27.95 -3.15
N VAL A 238 59.29 -27.32 -4.31
CA VAL A 238 60.00 -27.96 -5.44
C VAL A 238 61.46 -28.21 -5.09
N ASN A 239 62.13 -27.26 -4.42
CA ASN A 239 63.50 -27.44 -3.97
C ASN A 239 63.62 -28.65 -3.01
N GLN A 240 62.72 -28.74 -2.02
CA GLN A 240 62.66 -29.85 -1.08
C GLN A 240 62.38 -31.18 -1.79
N ALA A 241 61.44 -31.21 -2.74
CA ALA A 241 61.11 -32.42 -3.50
C ALA A 241 62.32 -32.94 -4.32
N ILE A 242 63.14 -32.03 -4.87
CA ILE A 242 64.37 -32.40 -5.60
C ILE A 242 65.41 -32.99 -4.64
N GLU A 243 65.57 -32.43 -3.46
CA GLU A 243 66.48 -32.93 -2.41
C GLU A 243 66.05 -34.31 -1.88
N ASP A 244 64.74 -34.50 -1.72
CA ASP A 244 64.12 -35.73 -1.23
C ASP A 244 63.97 -36.82 -2.31
N THR A 245 64.50 -36.62 -3.53
CA THR A 245 64.47 -37.61 -4.62
C THR A 245 65.76 -38.44 -4.65
N PRO A 246 65.78 -39.64 -4.01
CA PRO A 246 67.01 -40.43 -3.86
C PRO A 246 67.59 -40.90 -5.19
N GLU A 247 66.78 -41.10 -6.24
CA GLU A 247 67.22 -41.52 -7.57
C GLU A 247 68.10 -40.43 -8.22
N LEU A 248 67.72 -39.16 -8.07
CA LEU A 248 68.47 -38.04 -8.59
C LEU A 248 69.79 -37.89 -7.83
N THR A 249 69.75 -37.96 -6.51
CA THR A 249 70.95 -37.87 -5.66
C THR A 249 71.91 -39.03 -5.91
N GLN A 250 71.40 -40.25 -6.15
CA GLN A 250 72.20 -41.42 -6.54
C GLN A 250 72.85 -41.23 -7.91
N LEU A 251 72.09 -40.77 -8.91
CA LEU A 251 72.62 -40.50 -10.26
C LEU A 251 73.71 -39.42 -10.26
N LEU A 252 73.53 -38.35 -9.48
CA LEU A 252 74.47 -37.24 -9.41
C LEU A 252 75.78 -37.61 -8.68
N ARG A 253 75.71 -38.54 -7.70
CA ARG A 253 76.90 -39.08 -7.02
C ARG A 253 77.81 -39.92 -7.92
N LEU A 254 77.30 -40.44 -9.04
CA LEU A 254 78.08 -41.22 -10.01
C LEU A 254 79.01 -40.34 -10.87
N ILE A 255 78.85 -39.02 -10.85
CA ILE A 255 79.67 -38.08 -11.64
C ILE A 255 80.65 -37.35 -10.70
N PRO A 256 81.91 -37.80 -10.58
CA PRO A 256 82.89 -37.18 -9.70
C PRO A 256 83.19 -35.73 -10.12
N LEU A 257 83.55 -34.89 -9.13
CA LEU A 257 83.84 -33.45 -9.23
C LEU A 257 82.69 -32.49 -9.57
N VAL A 258 81.66 -32.90 -10.32
CA VAL A 258 80.58 -31.99 -10.75
C VAL A 258 79.18 -32.35 -10.25
N GLY A 259 78.97 -33.55 -9.70
CA GLY A 259 77.66 -34.02 -9.20
C GLY A 259 76.96 -33.02 -8.27
N GLY A 260 77.65 -32.53 -7.23
CA GLY A 260 77.07 -31.55 -6.29
C GLY A 260 76.81 -30.17 -6.89
N ARG A 261 77.56 -29.75 -7.92
CA ARG A 261 77.28 -28.49 -8.64
C ARG A 261 76.05 -28.62 -9.52
N ILE A 262 75.84 -29.79 -10.14
CA ILE A 262 74.65 -30.08 -10.93
C ILE A 262 73.42 -30.17 -10.02
N GLU A 263 73.54 -30.77 -8.85
CA GLU A 263 72.48 -30.82 -7.83
C GLU A 263 72.00 -29.41 -7.43
N GLN A 264 72.93 -28.53 -7.03
CA GLN A 264 72.63 -27.13 -6.71
C GLN A 264 72.02 -26.37 -7.90
N GLN A 265 72.51 -26.64 -9.11
CA GLN A 265 71.97 -26.02 -10.32
C GLN A 265 70.53 -26.49 -10.59
N ILE A 266 70.25 -27.79 -10.48
CA ILE A 266 68.91 -28.37 -10.66
C ILE A 266 67.95 -27.84 -9.61
N GLN A 267 68.36 -27.79 -8.34
CA GLN A 267 67.59 -27.18 -7.25
C GLN A 267 67.24 -25.72 -7.56
N SER A 268 68.21 -24.89 -7.96
CA SER A 268 67.98 -23.48 -8.31
C SER A 268 67.08 -23.31 -9.55
N ILE A 269 67.16 -24.23 -10.51
CA ILE A 269 66.30 -24.23 -11.71
C ILE A 269 64.89 -24.66 -11.31
N GLY A 270 64.75 -25.71 -10.51
CA GLY A 270 63.49 -26.23 -10.01
C GLY A 270 62.74 -25.20 -9.18
N GLN A 271 63.42 -24.53 -8.25
CA GLN A 271 62.84 -23.45 -7.46
C GLN A 271 62.32 -22.31 -8.36
N ARG A 272 63.15 -21.80 -9.27
CA ARG A 272 62.75 -20.72 -10.21
C ARG A 272 61.63 -21.17 -11.14
N LEU A 273 61.64 -22.43 -11.57
CA LEU A 273 60.60 -23.01 -12.41
C LEU A 273 59.28 -23.09 -11.63
N GLY A 274 59.31 -23.55 -10.39
CA GLY A 274 58.16 -23.55 -9.48
C GLY A 274 57.60 -22.15 -9.28
N GLU A 275 58.45 -21.18 -8.92
CA GLU A 275 58.07 -19.77 -8.75
C GLU A 275 57.43 -19.18 -10.02
N ASN A 276 58.05 -19.38 -11.19
CA ASN A 276 57.56 -18.84 -12.46
C ASN A 276 56.26 -19.50 -12.93
N ILE A 277 56.13 -20.82 -12.78
CA ILE A 277 54.89 -21.55 -13.11
C ILE A 277 53.76 -21.06 -12.21
N THR A 278 54.00 -20.94 -10.91
CA THR A 278 52.99 -20.45 -9.96
C THR A 278 52.56 -19.03 -10.28
N GLN A 279 53.50 -18.14 -10.63
CA GLN A 279 53.15 -16.79 -11.08
C GLN A 279 52.26 -16.84 -12.32
N GLY A 280 52.62 -17.62 -13.34
CA GLY A 280 51.82 -17.78 -14.55
C GLY A 280 50.43 -18.36 -14.33
N LEU A 281 50.26 -19.23 -13.33
CA LEU A 281 48.95 -19.81 -12.97
C LEU A 281 48.07 -18.86 -12.15
N ILE A 282 48.67 -18.02 -11.30
CA ILE A 282 47.94 -17.04 -10.49
C ILE A 282 47.57 -15.80 -11.31
N GLU A 283 48.40 -15.42 -12.28
CA GLU A 283 48.24 -14.21 -13.10
C GLU A 283 46.81 -14.00 -13.63
N PRO A 284 46.12 -15.00 -14.22
CA PRO A 284 44.79 -14.83 -14.77
C PRO A 284 43.75 -14.51 -13.70
N PHE A 285 43.94 -14.96 -12.45
CA PHE A 285 43.03 -14.71 -11.33
C PHE A 285 43.35 -13.41 -10.60
N ALA A 286 44.63 -13.04 -10.54
CA ALA A 286 45.12 -11.83 -9.89
C ALA A 286 45.02 -10.57 -10.78
N GLN A 287 44.73 -10.71 -12.08
CA GLN A 287 44.58 -9.57 -12.98
C GLN A 287 43.28 -8.82 -12.73
N GLN A 288 43.39 -7.62 -12.16
CA GLN A 288 42.28 -6.70 -12.00
C GLN A 288 42.06 -5.87 -13.27
N ASN A 289 41.59 -6.51 -14.36
CA ASN A 289 41.08 -5.75 -15.50
C ASN A 289 39.76 -5.09 -15.09
N GLN A 290 39.82 -3.78 -14.81
CA GLN A 290 38.70 -3.01 -14.23
C GLN A 290 37.44 -2.91 -15.11
N GLN A 291 37.48 -3.39 -16.36
CA GLN A 291 36.40 -3.21 -17.34
C GLN A 291 35.73 -4.51 -17.79
N VAL A 292 36.30 -5.69 -17.51
CA VAL A 292 35.74 -6.97 -17.95
C VAL A 292 35.82 -7.97 -16.81
N GLN A 293 34.68 -8.50 -16.39
CA GLN A 293 34.62 -9.57 -15.39
C GLN A 293 35.44 -10.78 -15.86
N ASN A 294 36.22 -11.37 -14.96
CA ASN A 294 37.03 -12.52 -15.29
C ASN A 294 36.13 -13.71 -15.70
N PRO A 295 36.26 -14.27 -16.92
CA PRO A 295 35.41 -15.36 -17.39
C PRO A 295 35.54 -16.61 -16.51
N THR A 296 36.68 -16.81 -15.85
CA THR A 296 36.86 -17.92 -14.91
C THR A 296 36.05 -17.72 -13.62
N TYR A 297 35.97 -16.50 -13.09
CA TYR A 297 35.09 -16.20 -11.95
C TYR A 297 33.61 -16.34 -12.31
N GLN A 298 33.21 -15.94 -13.52
CA GLN A 298 31.86 -16.18 -14.02
C GLN A 298 31.53 -17.67 -14.12
N MET A 299 32.43 -18.46 -14.70
CA MET A 299 32.24 -19.92 -14.81
C MET A 299 32.17 -20.59 -13.44
N ILE A 300 33.06 -20.21 -12.51
CA ILE A 300 33.03 -20.72 -11.12
C ILE A 300 31.70 -20.36 -10.46
N ALA A 301 31.26 -19.11 -10.57
CA ALA A 301 30.03 -18.65 -9.94
C ALA A 301 28.78 -19.30 -10.56
N GLU A 302 28.75 -19.48 -11.88
CA GLU A 302 27.67 -20.20 -12.57
C GLU A 302 27.63 -21.68 -12.15
N LYS A 303 28.79 -22.33 -11.99
CA LYS A 303 28.85 -23.71 -11.48
C LYS A 303 28.47 -23.82 -10.01
N ILE A 304 28.78 -22.83 -9.19
CA ILE A 304 28.38 -22.79 -7.79
C ILE A 304 26.88 -22.53 -7.68
N SER A 305 26.32 -21.61 -8.49
CA SER A 305 24.88 -21.41 -8.53
C SER A 305 24.16 -22.68 -8.99
N GLN A 306 24.76 -23.40 -9.96
CA GLN A 306 24.67 -24.83 -10.34
C GLN A 306 24.28 -25.86 -9.26
N ILE A 307 24.82 -25.70 -8.06
CA ILE A 307 24.70 -26.70 -6.99
C ILE A 307 23.26 -26.66 -6.45
N GLU A 308 22.64 -27.81 -6.20
CA GLU A 308 21.30 -27.87 -5.58
C GLU A 308 21.34 -27.13 -4.24
N ILE A 309 20.71 -25.94 -4.21
CA ILE A 309 20.64 -25.09 -3.03
C ILE A 309 19.59 -25.63 -2.03
N GLU A 310 18.79 -26.62 -2.43
CA GLU A 310 17.69 -27.26 -1.68
C GLU A 310 18.05 -27.75 -0.25
N HIS A 311 19.33 -27.71 0.15
CA HIS A 311 19.78 -28.13 1.49
C HIS A 311 20.77 -27.16 2.16
N ASN A 312 21.01 -25.96 1.61
CA ASN A 312 21.90 -25.00 2.25
C ASN A 312 21.15 -24.14 3.28
N GLN A 313 21.11 -24.61 4.52
CA GLN A 313 20.46 -23.93 5.65
C GLN A 313 20.91 -22.47 5.85
N HIS A 314 22.10 -22.08 5.39
CA HIS A 314 22.56 -20.70 5.49
C HIS A 314 21.91 -19.78 4.46
N ILE A 315 21.63 -20.28 3.26
CA ILE A 315 20.91 -19.52 2.22
C ILE A 315 19.45 -19.37 2.64
N ASP A 316 18.83 -20.44 3.14
CA ASP A 316 17.46 -20.39 3.65
C ASP A 316 17.30 -19.30 4.71
N LYS A 317 18.17 -19.31 5.72
CA LYS A 317 18.15 -18.30 6.79
C LYS A 317 18.41 -16.89 6.28
N LEU A 318 19.26 -16.72 5.28
CA LEU A 318 19.55 -15.41 4.70
C LEU A 318 18.32 -14.85 3.98
N VAL A 319 17.69 -15.65 3.12
CA VAL A 319 16.47 -15.26 2.39
C VAL A 319 15.33 -15.02 3.35
N GLU A 320 15.16 -15.90 4.34
CA GLU A 320 14.19 -15.76 5.43
C GLU A 320 14.37 -14.43 6.19
N SER A 321 15.61 -14.14 6.64
CA SER A 321 15.90 -12.88 7.34
C SER A 321 15.64 -11.66 6.47
N ALA A 322 16.06 -11.69 5.19
CA ALA A 322 15.85 -10.59 4.26
C ALA A 322 14.35 -10.31 4.03
N ILE A 323 13.53 -11.36 3.90
CA ILE A 323 12.07 -11.22 3.78
C ILE A 323 11.48 -10.63 5.06
N PHE A 324 11.84 -11.16 6.24
CA PHE A 324 11.31 -10.64 7.51
C PHE A 324 11.72 -9.21 7.79
N GLU A 325 12.97 -8.84 7.50
CA GLU A 325 13.46 -7.46 7.63
C GLU A 325 12.72 -6.52 6.68
N SER A 326 12.45 -6.96 5.44
CA SER A 326 11.66 -6.19 4.48
C SER A 326 10.21 -6.00 4.95
N LEU A 327 9.56 -7.05 5.45
CA LEU A 327 8.21 -6.96 6.03
C LEU A 327 8.17 -6.04 7.25
N GLU A 328 9.19 -6.07 8.11
CA GLU A 328 9.31 -5.19 9.27
C GLU A 328 9.55 -3.73 8.84
N ALA A 329 10.35 -3.48 7.81
CA ALA A 329 10.55 -2.15 7.26
C ALA A 329 9.23 -1.56 6.72
N ILE A 330 8.45 -2.34 5.97
CA ILE A 330 7.11 -1.94 5.50
C ILE A 330 6.18 -1.67 6.68
N ARG A 331 6.18 -2.54 7.70
CA ARG A 331 5.38 -2.36 8.92
C ARG A 331 5.71 -1.04 9.63
N LYS A 332 6.99 -0.68 9.74
CA LYS A 332 7.41 0.60 10.33
C LYS A 332 6.87 1.78 9.52
N GLN A 333 6.94 1.72 8.19
CA GLN A 333 6.43 2.77 7.33
C GLN A 333 4.91 2.95 7.45
N VAL A 334 4.14 1.86 7.50
CA VAL A 334 2.67 1.89 7.63
C VAL A 334 2.22 2.43 9.00
N LYS A 335 3.07 2.32 10.03
CA LYS A 335 2.80 2.90 11.35
C LYS A 335 2.98 4.42 11.39
N VAL A 336 3.70 5.02 10.43
CA VAL A 336 3.83 6.48 10.31
C VAL A 336 2.49 7.04 9.84
N LYS A 337 1.87 7.88 10.68
CA LYS A 337 0.53 8.43 10.43
C LYS A 337 0.60 9.83 9.79
N GLN A 338 -0.02 10.00 8.63
CA GLN A 338 -0.05 11.27 7.89
C GLN A 338 -0.89 12.33 8.61
N TRP A 339 -2.02 11.93 9.20
CA TRP A 339 -2.85 12.86 9.98
C TRP A 339 -2.13 13.45 11.19
N GLN A 340 -1.19 12.72 11.82
CA GLN A 340 -0.39 13.24 12.93
C GLN A 340 0.55 14.36 12.46
N GLN A 341 1.10 14.24 11.26
CA GLN A 341 1.93 15.29 10.66
C GLN A 341 1.10 16.55 10.37
N ILE A 342 -0.09 16.39 9.79
CA ILE A 342 -1.01 17.51 9.51
C ILE A 342 -1.43 18.25 10.80
N LEU A 343 -1.66 17.52 11.90
CA LEU A 343 -1.96 18.14 13.20
C LEU A 343 -0.75 18.88 13.78
N ASN A 344 0.45 18.30 13.67
CA ASN A 344 1.68 18.94 14.15
C ASN A 344 2.01 20.21 13.36
N GLU A 345 1.86 20.19 12.02
CA GLU A 345 2.05 21.35 11.15
C GLU A 345 1.03 22.46 11.41
N GLY A 346 -0.21 22.08 11.72
CA GLY A 346 -1.27 23.02 12.12
C GLY A 346 -1.00 23.68 13.48
N GLN A 347 -0.51 22.92 14.46
CA GLN A 347 -0.12 23.48 15.77
C GLN A 347 1.07 24.44 15.67
N GLN A 348 1.97 24.22 14.71
CA GLN A 348 3.15 25.06 14.53
C GLN A 348 2.83 26.41 13.86
N HIS A 349 1.78 26.46 13.04
CA HIS A 349 1.25 27.71 12.46
C HIS A 349 0.43 28.56 13.43
N ASP A 350 -0.17 27.99 14.48
CA ASP A 350 -0.91 28.75 15.51
C ASP A 350 0.00 29.33 16.62
N ILE A 351 1.30 28.99 16.61
CA ILE A 351 2.31 29.45 17.59
C ILE A 351 3.25 30.53 17.00
N SER A 352 3.14 30.81 15.70
CA SER A 352 3.90 31.87 14.99
C SER A 352 3.00 33.05 14.66
#